data_AF-A0A959QF60-F1
#
_entry.id   AF-A0A959QF60-F1
#
_cell.length_a   1.000
_cell.length_b   1.000
_cell.length_c   1.000
_cell.angle_alpha   90.00
_cell.angle_beta   90.00
_cell.angle_gamma   90.00
#
_symmetry.space_group_name_H-M   'P 1'
#
loop_
_entity.id
_entity.type
_entity.pdbx_description
1 polymer ?
#
loop_
_entity_poly.entity_id
_entity_poly.type
_entity_poly.pdbx_seq_one_letter_code
_entity_poly.pdbx_strand_id
1 'polypeptide(L)'
;MMTLLWCIMVIVNAEIGLSMQNYYTLNPESEISLDKESKGEKIFLKHADECLSMIETSARGVPMTGVAMIAYIPGTATSQWISKMKVVGKLADEKVNLLGIVYSKAAEMAVTLKDSGINERKEIRGEYGYEGGIIAMVGDGYLLAAFSGGKSADDVAAARKGLDWLVTKFH
;
A
#
# COMPACT_ATOMS: atom_id res chain seq x y z
N MET A 1 34.96 -19.52 39.76
CA MET A 1 34.75 -19.12 38.34
C MET A 1 33.29 -19.29 37.88
N MET A 2 32.30 -19.19 38.79
CA MET A 2 30.87 -19.42 38.49
C MET A 2 29.97 -18.24 38.89
N THR A 3 30.54 -17.20 39.52
CA THR A 3 29.83 -15.99 39.95
C THR A 3 29.87 -14.86 38.93
N LEU A 4 30.86 -14.85 38.02
CA LEU A 4 30.98 -13.81 36.99
C LEU A 4 29.97 -13.98 35.84
N LEU A 5 29.59 -15.22 35.52
CA LEU A 5 28.63 -15.52 34.45
C LEU A 5 27.17 -15.13 34.82
N TRP A 6 26.83 -15.18 36.12
CA TRP A 6 25.51 -14.78 36.61
C TRP A 6 25.32 -13.26 36.58
N CYS A 7 26.37 -12.48 36.84
CA CYS A 7 26.28 -11.01 36.76
C CYS A 7 26.07 -10.52 35.32
N ILE A 8 26.69 -11.15 34.32
CA ILE A 8 26.53 -10.77 32.91
C ILE A 8 25.12 -11.10 32.41
N MET A 9 24.54 -12.24 32.81
CA MET A 9 23.18 -12.61 32.39
C MET A 9 22.07 -11.74 33.00
N VAL A 10 22.32 -11.15 34.19
CA VAL A 10 21.39 -10.21 34.84
C VAL A 10 21.44 -8.83 34.20
N ILE A 11 22.63 -8.38 33.75
CA ILE A 11 22.79 -7.06 33.11
C ILE A 11 22.15 -7.04 31.70
N VAL A 12 22.32 -8.10 30.91
CA VAL A 12 21.71 -8.18 29.56
C VAL A 12 20.18 -8.22 29.62
N ASN A 13 19.59 -8.88 30.62
CA ASN A 13 18.13 -8.91 30.78
C ASN A 13 17.55 -7.56 31.26
N ALA A 14 18.32 -6.76 32.00
CA ALA A 14 17.88 -5.44 32.44
C ALA A 14 17.87 -4.41 31.30
N GLU A 15 18.86 -4.45 30.40
CA GLU A 15 18.94 -3.54 29.25
C GLU A 15 17.85 -3.83 28.21
N ILE A 16 17.52 -5.10 27.96
CA ILE A 16 16.43 -5.49 27.06
C ILE A 16 15.06 -5.09 27.65
N GLY A 17 14.89 -5.22 28.97
CA GLY A 17 13.67 -4.76 29.67
C GLY A 17 13.49 -3.24 29.60
N LEU A 18 14.56 -2.47 29.80
CA LEU A 18 14.53 -1.01 29.73
C LEU A 18 14.36 -0.47 28.31
N SER A 19 14.91 -1.15 27.30
CA SER A 19 14.70 -0.74 25.91
C SER A 19 13.26 -0.98 25.47
N MET A 20 12.60 -2.05 25.94
CA MET A 20 11.18 -2.30 25.67
C MET A 20 10.28 -1.30 26.41
N GLN A 21 10.55 -0.99 27.68
CA GLN A 21 9.73 -0.05 28.45
C GLN A 21 9.72 1.38 27.85
N ASN A 22 10.85 1.83 27.32
CA ASN A 22 10.99 3.18 26.76
C ASN A 22 10.27 3.39 25.41
N TYR A 23 9.93 2.33 24.67
CA TYR A 23 9.05 2.43 23.49
C TYR A 23 7.57 2.58 23.87
N TYR A 24 7.17 2.16 25.09
CA TYR A 24 5.77 2.21 25.53
C TYR A 24 5.42 3.46 26.37
N THR A 25 6.39 4.26 26.78
CA THR A 25 6.14 5.55 27.46
C THR A 25 6.05 6.71 26.47
N LEU A 26 5.23 6.57 25.43
CA LEU A 26 4.69 7.70 24.70
C LEU A 26 3.28 7.98 25.23
N ASN A 27 3.19 8.96 26.11
CA ASN A 27 2.01 9.77 26.45
C ASN A 27 0.71 9.02 26.83
N PRO A 28 0.38 8.86 28.12
CA PRO A 28 -0.89 8.25 28.56
C PRO A 28 -2.13 9.15 28.35
N GLU A 29 -1.98 10.33 27.75
CA GLU A 29 -3.07 11.27 27.44
C GLU A 29 -3.38 11.45 25.95
N SER A 30 -2.74 10.68 25.06
CA SER A 30 -3.33 10.46 23.74
C SER A 30 -4.09 9.14 23.78
N GLU A 31 -5.28 9.17 24.38
CA GLU A 31 -6.36 8.35 23.82
C GLU A 31 -6.48 8.79 22.36
N ILE A 32 -5.77 8.09 21.48
CA ILE A 32 -6.09 8.10 20.05
C ILE A 32 -7.54 7.67 20.05
N SER A 33 -8.44 8.62 19.82
CA SER A 33 -9.83 8.32 19.53
C SER A 33 -9.78 7.29 18.41
N LEU A 34 -10.09 6.04 18.75
CA LEU A 34 -10.27 4.93 17.83
C LEU A 34 -11.49 5.30 16.99
N ASP A 35 -11.26 6.22 16.06
CA ASP A 35 -12.28 6.82 15.24
C ASP A 35 -12.84 5.69 14.38
N LYS A 36 -14.17 5.62 14.33
CA LYS A 36 -14.89 4.49 13.75
C LYS A 36 -14.44 4.27 12.30
N GLU A 37 -13.68 3.20 12.05
CA GLU A 37 -13.40 2.69 10.70
C GLU A 37 -14.66 2.80 9.84
N SER A 38 -14.54 3.47 8.69
CA SER A 38 -15.69 3.68 7.80
C SER A 38 -16.19 2.33 7.27
N LYS A 39 -17.46 2.27 6.83
CA LYS A 39 -17.99 1.06 6.17
C LYS A 39 -17.11 0.66 4.98
N GLY A 40 -16.64 1.63 4.19
CA GLY A 40 -15.77 1.40 3.05
C GLY A 40 -14.40 0.85 3.44
N GLU A 41 -13.80 1.34 4.52
CA GLU A 41 -12.52 0.84 5.03
C GLU A 41 -12.60 -0.63 5.46
N LYS A 42 -13.68 -1.01 6.14
CA LYS A 42 -13.93 -2.41 6.54
C LYS A 42 -14.09 -3.33 5.33
N ILE A 43 -14.82 -2.88 4.30
CA ILE A 43 -14.98 -3.62 3.05
C ILE A 43 -13.63 -3.78 2.36
N PHE A 44 -12.85 -2.70 2.26
CA PHE A 44 -11.52 -2.72 1.68
C PHE A 44 -10.63 -3.74 2.39
N LEU A 45 -10.46 -3.61 3.71
CA LEU A 45 -9.59 -4.47 4.51
C LEU A 45 -9.97 -5.96 4.40
N LYS A 46 -11.27 -6.25 4.36
CA LYS A 46 -11.80 -7.61 4.22
C LYS A 46 -11.47 -8.25 2.87
N HIS A 47 -11.38 -7.47 1.80
CA HIS A 47 -11.26 -7.98 0.43
C HIS A 47 -9.91 -7.66 -0.26
N ALA A 48 -9.05 -6.88 0.38
CA ALA A 48 -7.80 -6.41 -0.19
C ALA A 48 -6.85 -7.55 -0.62
N ASP A 49 -6.72 -8.61 0.17
CA ASP A 49 -5.79 -9.71 -0.13
C ASP A 49 -6.27 -10.56 -1.32
N GLU A 50 -7.59 -10.73 -1.47
CA GLU A 50 -8.19 -11.43 -2.60
C GLU A 50 -8.06 -10.60 -3.88
N CYS A 51 -8.29 -9.28 -3.81
CA CYS A 51 -8.04 -8.36 -4.91
C CYS A 51 -6.57 -8.44 -5.39
N LEU A 52 -5.60 -8.35 -4.47
CA LEU A 52 -4.18 -8.46 -4.80
C LEU A 52 -3.82 -9.83 -5.41
N SER A 53 -4.48 -10.90 -4.98
CA SER A 53 -4.29 -12.24 -5.55
C SER A 53 -4.83 -12.35 -6.98
N MET A 54 -5.93 -11.65 -7.30
CA MET A 54 -6.44 -11.54 -8.67
C MET A 54 -5.49 -10.74 -9.57
N ILE A 55 -4.93 -9.63 -9.08
CA ILE A 55 -3.92 -8.84 -9.81
C ILE A 55 -2.69 -9.69 -10.09
N GLU A 56 -2.18 -10.41 -9.09
CA GLU A 56 -1.04 -11.32 -9.25
C GLU A 56 -1.33 -12.42 -10.29
N THR A 57 -2.51 -13.04 -10.23
CA THR A 57 -2.92 -14.06 -11.20
C THR A 57 -2.94 -13.50 -12.62
N SER A 58 -3.48 -12.30 -12.80
CA SER A 58 -3.48 -11.60 -14.09
C SER A 58 -2.06 -11.29 -14.57
N ALA A 59 -1.19 -10.81 -13.68
CA ALA A 59 0.21 -10.49 -14.00
C ALA A 59 1.01 -11.72 -14.43
N ARG A 60 0.75 -12.87 -13.81
CA ARG A 60 1.36 -14.16 -14.16
C ARG A 60 0.86 -14.75 -15.47
N GLY A 61 -0.30 -14.31 -15.97
CA GLY A 61 -0.80 -14.69 -17.31
C GLY A 61 0.04 -14.12 -18.46
N VAL A 62 0.82 -13.05 -18.19
CA VAL A 62 1.69 -12.34 -19.15
C VAL A 62 3.13 -12.21 -18.62
N PRO A 63 3.73 -13.35 -18.22
CA PRO A 63 4.83 -13.51 -17.25
C PRO A 63 5.50 -12.23 -16.68
N MET A 64 4.73 -11.37 -16.00
CA MET A 64 5.28 -10.16 -15.38
C MET A 64 5.82 -10.44 -13.98
N THR A 65 6.86 -9.69 -13.61
CA THR A 65 7.34 -9.59 -12.22
C THR A 65 7.36 -8.13 -11.79
N GLY A 66 6.96 -7.83 -10.57
CA GLY A 66 6.81 -6.46 -10.11
C GLY A 66 6.06 -6.32 -8.80
N VAL A 67 5.43 -5.16 -8.62
CA VAL A 67 4.67 -4.83 -7.40
C VAL A 67 3.25 -4.44 -7.78
N ALA A 68 2.27 -5.08 -7.15
CA ALA A 68 0.88 -4.67 -7.14
C ALA A 68 0.60 -3.84 -5.89
N MET A 69 -0.20 -2.79 -6.01
CA MET A 69 -0.74 -2.07 -4.86
C MET A 69 -2.21 -1.74 -5.08
N ILE A 70 -2.96 -1.69 -4.00
CA ILE A 70 -4.33 -1.19 -3.97
C ILE A 70 -4.51 -0.24 -2.79
N ALA A 71 -5.36 0.76 -2.95
CA ALA A 71 -5.72 1.66 -1.87
C ALA A 71 -7.21 1.99 -1.86
N TYR A 72 -7.71 2.36 -0.70
CA TYR A 72 -9.00 3.01 -0.51
C TYR A 72 -8.79 4.40 0.09
N ILE A 73 -9.41 5.40 -0.54
CA ILE A 73 -9.42 6.80 -0.10
C ILE A 73 -10.84 7.11 0.36
N PRO A 74 -11.09 7.36 1.66
CA PRO A 74 -12.39 7.79 2.12
C PRO A 74 -12.66 9.26 1.72
N GLY A 75 -13.89 9.56 1.32
CA GLY A 75 -14.32 10.91 0.96
C GLY A 75 -14.05 11.30 -0.50
N THR A 76 -14.43 12.54 -0.83
CA THR A 76 -14.27 13.10 -2.19
C THR A 76 -12.92 13.77 -2.45
N ALA A 77 -12.05 13.82 -1.44
CA ALA A 77 -10.72 14.41 -1.53
C ALA A 77 -9.73 13.61 -0.67
N THR A 78 -8.49 13.48 -1.16
CA THR A 78 -7.45 12.70 -0.48
C THR A 78 -6.84 13.48 0.68
N SER A 79 -7.28 13.18 1.90
CA SER A 79 -6.63 13.60 3.16
C SER A 79 -5.89 12.45 3.83
N GLN A 80 -6.36 11.23 3.62
CA GLN A 80 -5.78 9.98 4.09
C GLN A 80 -6.15 8.85 3.14
N TRP A 81 -5.44 7.74 3.22
CA TRP A 81 -5.83 6.50 2.54
C TRP A 81 -5.43 5.31 3.40
N ILE A 82 -5.92 4.13 3.02
CA ILE A 82 -5.40 2.86 3.47
C ILE A 82 -4.96 2.05 2.26
N SER A 83 -3.84 1.33 2.34
CA SER A 83 -3.30 0.58 1.21
C SER A 83 -2.76 -0.79 1.61
N LYS A 84 -2.79 -1.72 0.67
CA LYS A 84 -2.04 -2.98 0.72
C LYS A 84 -1.24 -3.14 -0.56
N MET A 85 -0.13 -3.85 -0.48
CA MET A 85 0.71 -4.15 -1.63
C MET A 85 1.10 -5.63 -1.63
N LYS A 86 1.44 -6.13 -2.81
CA LYS A 86 1.96 -7.48 -3.01
C LYS A 86 3.12 -7.47 -3.98
N VAL A 87 4.23 -8.10 -3.58
CA VAL A 87 5.36 -8.36 -4.46
C VAL A 87 5.07 -9.59 -5.30
N VAL A 88 5.15 -9.42 -6.61
CA VAL A 88 5.04 -10.48 -7.62
C VAL A 88 6.44 -10.75 -8.17
N GLY A 89 7.20 -11.62 -7.52
CA GLY A 89 8.56 -11.97 -7.95
C GLY A 89 9.66 -11.00 -7.49
N LYS A 90 9.59 -9.70 -7.83
CA LYS A 90 10.62 -8.71 -7.44
C LYS A 90 10.04 -7.37 -6.97
N LEU A 91 10.67 -6.80 -5.94
CA LEU A 91 10.33 -5.47 -5.40
C LEU A 91 11.03 -4.32 -6.15
N ALA A 92 12.23 -4.61 -6.66
CA ALA A 92 13.09 -3.71 -7.42
C ALA A 92 14.09 -4.54 -8.25
N ASP A 93 14.77 -3.91 -9.20
CA ASP A 93 16.00 -4.43 -9.83
C ASP A 93 17.14 -3.41 -9.73
N GLU A 94 18.28 -3.69 -10.36
CA GLU A 94 19.49 -2.85 -10.29
C GLU A 94 19.27 -1.39 -10.73
N LYS A 95 18.25 -1.12 -11.54
CA LYS A 95 18.00 0.21 -12.12
C LYS A 95 16.63 0.77 -11.73
N VAL A 96 15.69 -0.07 -11.32
CA VAL A 96 14.29 0.29 -11.19
C VAL A 96 13.76 -0.09 -9.81
N ASN A 97 13.29 0.92 -9.07
CA ASN A 97 12.54 0.72 -7.83
C ASN A 97 11.04 0.60 -8.15
N LEU A 98 10.55 -0.64 -8.33
CA LEU A 98 9.17 -0.90 -8.74
C LEU A 98 8.17 -0.51 -7.65
N LEU A 99 8.55 -0.65 -6.37
CA LEU A 99 7.76 -0.13 -5.25
C LEU A 99 7.63 1.40 -5.32
N GLY A 100 8.74 2.10 -5.57
CA GLY A 100 8.73 3.55 -5.72
C GLY A 100 7.86 4.01 -6.89
N ILE A 101 7.95 3.31 -8.03
CA ILE A 101 7.14 3.60 -9.21
C ILE A 101 5.66 3.34 -8.94
N VAL A 102 5.29 2.20 -8.35
CA VAL A 102 3.87 1.89 -8.11
C VAL A 102 3.21 2.90 -7.16
N TYR A 103 3.93 3.37 -6.14
CA TYR A 103 3.43 4.44 -5.26
C TYR A 103 3.44 5.82 -5.91
N SER A 104 4.36 6.09 -6.84
CA SER A 104 4.34 7.30 -7.67
C SER A 104 3.07 7.35 -8.52
N LYS A 105 2.70 6.23 -9.18
CA LYS A 105 1.42 6.08 -9.90
C LYS A 105 0.23 6.34 -8.96
N ALA A 106 0.22 5.72 -7.79
CA ALA A 106 -0.87 5.85 -6.82
C ALA A 106 -1.01 7.28 -6.28
N ALA A 107 0.10 7.97 -6.00
CA ALA A 107 0.10 9.35 -5.57
C ALA A 107 -0.50 10.27 -6.63
N GLU A 108 -0.09 10.09 -7.90
CA GLU A 108 -0.66 10.83 -9.02
C GLU A 108 -2.18 10.67 -9.09
N MET A 109 -2.67 9.43 -9.05
CA MET A 109 -4.12 9.14 -9.07
C MET A 109 -4.87 9.75 -7.89
N ALA A 110 -4.29 9.73 -6.69
CA ALA A 110 -4.94 10.28 -5.51
C ALA A 110 -5.00 11.81 -5.52
N VAL A 111 -4.10 12.49 -6.24
CA VAL A 111 -4.14 13.94 -6.40
C VAL A 111 -5.06 14.34 -7.55
N THR A 112 -5.04 13.61 -8.66
CA THR A 112 -5.81 13.96 -9.86
C THR A 112 -7.23 13.40 -9.87
N LEU A 113 -7.48 12.34 -9.09
CA LEU A 113 -8.68 11.51 -9.14
C LEU A 113 -8.94 10.92 -10.54
N LYS A 114 -7.85 10.64 -11.26
CA LYS A 114 -7.80 10.06 -12.61
C LYS A 114 -6.83 8.89 -12.67
N ASP A 115 -6.90 8.08 -13.71
CA ASP A 115 -5.91 7.03 -13.96
C ASP A 115 -4.49 7.64 -14.09
N SER A 116 -3.46 6.90 -13.70
CA SER A 116 -2.08 7.39 -13.68
C SER A 116 -1.52 7.59 -15.09
N GLY A 117 -0.69 8.60 -15.31
CA GLY A 117 -0.11 8.92 -16.62
C GLY A 117 -0.99 9.83 -17.48
N ILE A 118 -2.11 10.31 -16.94
CA ILE A 118 -2.97 11.29 -17.61
C ILE A 118 -2.42 12.70 -17.34
N ASN A 119 -1.68 13.23 -18.32
CA ASN A 119 -1.04 14.55 -18.25
C ASN A 119 -2.04 15.71 -18.42
N GLU A 120 -2.72 16.06 -17.33
CA GLU A 120 -3.65 17.19 -17.30
C GLU A 120 -3.22 18.34 -16.39
N ARG A 121 -2.12 18.18 -15.64
CA ARG A 121 -1.57 19.22 -14.79
C ARG A 121 -0.05 19.24 -14.85
N LYS A 122 0.52 20.30 -14.26
CA LYS A 122 1.97 20.40 -14.07
C LYS A 122 2.46 19.24 -13.20
N GLU A 123 3.60 18.69 -13.58
CA GLU A 123 4.31 17.65 -12.84
C GLU A 123 4.58 18.07 -11.40
N ILE A 124 4.32 17.17 -10.45
CA ILE A 124 4.75 17.30 -9.07
C ILE A 124 5.96 16.39 -8.87
N ARG A 125 6.97 16.87 -8.14
CA ARG A 125 8.17 16.07 -7.86
C ARG A 125 7.78 14.77 -7.16
N GLY A 126 8.20 13.65 -7.73
CA GLY A 126 7.85 12.31 -7.24
C GLY A 126 6.75 11.64 -8.06
N GLU A 127 6.09 12.36 -8.95
CA GLU A 127 5.25 11.84 -10.03
C GLU A 127 6.02 11.93 -11.34
N TYR A 128 5.87 10.92 -12.19
CA TYR A 128 6.64 10.81 -13.43
C TYR A 128 5.75 10.48 -14.64
N GLY A 129 4.42 10.57 -14.50
CA GLY A 129 3.47 10.28 -15.57
C GLY A 129 3.50 8.81 -16.01
N TYR A 130 3.80 7.90 -15.10
CA TYR A 130 3.82 6.48 -15.41
C TYR A 130 2.41 5.93 -15.54
N GLU A 131 2.08 5.34 -16.68
CA GLU A 131 0.85 4.57 -16.87
C GLU A 131 0.91 3.21 -16.15
N GLY A 132 -0.25 2.63 -15.80
CA GLY A 132 -0.33 1.31 -15.13
C GLY A 132 -1.10 1.30 -13.80
N GLY A 133 -1.65 2.45 -13.41
CA GLY A 133 -2.58 2.63 -12.30
C GLY A 133 -3.94 3.09 -12.78
N ILE A 134 -4.97 2.66 -12.07
CA ILE A 134 -6.37 2.89 -12.38
C ILE A 134 -7.17 3.24 -11.11
N ILE A 135 -8.18 4.08 -11.26
CA ILE A 135 -9.02 4.55 -10.14
C ILE A 135 -10.52 4.34 -10.42
N ALA A 136 -11.30 4.08 -9.38
CA ALA A 136 -12.75 3.99 -9.44
C ALA A 136 -13.39 4.67 -8.22
N MET A 137 -14.44 5.45 -8.44
CA MET A 137 -15.28 5.96 -7.35
C MET A 137 -16.18 4.83 -6.83
N VAL A 138 -16.25 4.68 -5.50
CA VAL A 138 -17.12 3.71 -4.82
C VAL A 138 -17.78 4.34 -3.60
N GLY A 139 -19.10 4.22 -3.48
CA GLY A 139 -19.84 4.80 -2.36
C GLY A 139 -19.47 6.28 -2.13
N ASP A 140 -18.85 6.57 -1.00
CA ASP A 140 -18.37 7.88 -0.58
C ASP A 140 -16.84 8.08 -0.74
N GLY A 141 -16.14 7.25 -1.51
CA GLY A 141 -14.69 7.29 -1.65
C GLY A 141 -14.17 6.79 -2.99
N TYR A 142 -12.88 6.46 -3.04
CA TYR A 142 -12.20 5.95 -4.23
C TYR A 142 -11.41 4.67 -3.92
N LEU A 143 -11.37 3.77 -4.89
CA LEU A 143 -10.44 2.65 -4.94
C LEU A 143 -9.38 2.90 -6.01
N LEU A 144 -8.13 2.65 -5.66
CA LEU A 144 -6.99 2.71 -6.57
C LEU A 144 -6.42 1.30 -6.70
N ALA A 145 -6.00 0.95 -7.91
CA ALA A 145 -5.17 -0.23 -8.14
C ALA A 145 -4.06 0.13 -9.12
N ALA A 146 -2.83 -0.30 -8.83
CA ALA A 146 -1.71 -0.11 -9.73
C ALA A 146 -0.79 -1.32 -9.73
N PHE A 147 -0.16 -1.56 -10.88
CA PHE A 147 0.91 -2.53 -11.03
C PHE A 147 2.14 -1.84 -11.63
N SER A 148 3.34 -2.31 -11.28
CA SER A 148 4.58 -1.92 -11.93
C SER A 148 5.47 -3.12 -12.12
N GLY A 149 5.70 -3.52 -13.37
CA GLY A 149 6.55 -4.67 -13.68
C GLY A 149 6.64 -5.05 -15.16
N GLY A 150 5.72 -4.59 -16.00
CA GLY A 150 5.72 -4.84 -17.44
C GLY A 150 5.56 -3.57 -18.27
N LYS A 151 4.94 -3.73 -19.45
CA LYS A 151 4.54 -2.59 -20.29
C LYS A 151 3.30 -1.94 -19.68
N SER A 152 3.11 -0.64 -19.91
CA SER A 152 1.98 0.13 -19.39
C SER A 152 0.62 -0.56 -19.57
N ALA A 153 0.34 -1.09 -20.78
CA ALA A 153 -0.92 -1.76 -21.07
C ALA A 153 -1.12 -3.06 -20.26
N ASP A 154 -0.05 -3.82 -20.03
CA ASP A 154 -0.08 -5.05 -19.24
C ASP A 154 -0.25 -4.73 -17.75
N ASP A 155 0.44 -3.70 -17.26
CA ASP A 155 0.28 -3.16 -15.90
C ASP A 155 -1.19 -2.74 -15.65
N VAL A 156 -1.78 -1.98 -16.59
CA VAL A 156 -3.19 -1.56 -16.52
C VAL A 156 -4.12 -2.77 -16.52
N ALA A 157 -3.91 -3.74 -17.41
CA ALA A 157 -4.77 -4.92 -17.51
C ALA A 157 -4.75 -5.75 -16.21
N ALA A 158 -3.57 -5.92 -15.60
CA ALA A 158 -3.43 -6.62 -14.33
C ALA A 158 -4.16 -5.88 -13.19
N ALA A 159 -3.95 -4.56 -13.07
CA ALA A 159 -4.61 -3.75 -12.06
C ALA A 159 -6.15 -3.77 -12.24
N ARG A 160 -6.63 -3.65 -13.48
CA ARG A 160 -8.07 -3.65 -13.85
C ARG A 160 -8.78 -4.89 -13.39
N LYS A 161 -8.17 -6.06 -13.58
CA LYS A 161 -8.77 -7.33 -13.18
C LYS A 161 -9.12 -7.39 -11.69
N GLY A 162 -8.23 -6.87 -10.83
CA GLY A 162 -8.48 -6.80 -9.39
C GLY A 162 -9.47 -5.69 -9.01
N LEU A 163 -9.28 -4.48 -9.57
CA LEU A 163 -10.12 -3.33 -9.23
C LEU A 163 -11.59 -3.58 -9.58
N ASP A 164 -11.88 -4.08 -10.79
CA ASP A 164 -13.24 -4.34 -11.24
C ASP A 164 -13.97 -5.30 -10.31
N TRP A 165 -13.26 -6.33 -9.82
CA TRP A 165 -13.80 -7.27 -8.84
C TRP A 165 -14.02 -6.60 -7.47
N LEU A 166 -13.06 -5.80 -6.99
CA LEU A 166 -13.15 -5.16 -5.68
C LEU A 166 -14.30 -4.13 -5.63
N VAL A 167 -14.53 -3.40 -6.72
CA VAL A 167 -15.66 -2.47 -6.86
C VAL A 167 -17.00 -3.18 -6.60
N THR A 168 -17.17 -4.43 -7.05
CA THR A 168 -18.41 -5.20 -6.79
C THR A 168 -18.70 -5.46 -5.31
N LYS A 169 -17.73 -5.25 -4.43
CA LYS A 169 -17.87 -5.46 -2.97
C LYS A 169 -18.39 -4.23 -2.24
N PHE A 170 -18.44 -3.06 -2.92
CA PHE A 170 -18.87 -1.79 -2.36
C PHE A 170 -20.35 -1.47 -2.63
N HIS A 171 -21.15 -2.47 -3.04
CA HIS A 171 -22.60 -2.39 -3.18
C HIS A 171 -23.35 -2.59 -1.85
#